data_AF-A0A7X1E4S7-F1
#
_entry.id   AF-A0A7X1E4S7-F1
#
_cell.length_a   1.000
_cell.length_b   1.000
_cell.length_c   1.000
_cell.angle_alpha   90.00
_cell.angle_beta   90.00
_cell.angle_gamma   90.00
#
_symmetry.space_group_name_H-M   'P 1'
#
loop_
_entity.id
_entity.type
_entity.pdbx_description
1 polymer ?
#
loop_
_entity_poly.entity_id
_entity_poly.type
_entity_poly.pdbx_seq_one_letter_code
_entity_poly.pdbx_strand_id
1 'polypeptide(L)'
;MNRINSHHSRQRTFLRILGPLILLVGIAFTVVGMVSFFSKVGDIGSHSLGPGFGHSGVGAPERFWCVFVGLPVSFVGLVLCNFAFMGKVARYTSGELAPVGKDTFNYLAHETQEGMADISEAIYTGRSRRQIGSIEERIRKLEAMRESGLINADDFEEQKDRILSEI
;
A
#
# COMPACT_ATOMS: atom_id res chain seq x y z
N MET A 1 15.76 16.52 5.24
CA MET A 1 14.62 17.23 5.87
C MET A 1 14.04 18.27 4.89
N ASN A 2 12.71 18.35 4.80
CA ASN A 2 11.89 19.40 4.15
C ASN A 2 11.98 19.65 2.64
N ARG A 3 11.11 18.96 1.88
CA ARG A 3 10.32 19.56 0.79
C ARG A 3 8.90 19.00 0.84
N ILE A 4 8.06 19.55 1.72
CA ILE A 4 6.62 19.25 1.73
C ILE A 4 5.91 20.55 1.37
N ASN A 5 5.30 20.56 0.19
CA ASN A 5 4.48 21.65 -0.32
C ASN A 5 3.53 22.19 0.76
N SER A 6 3.60 23.49 1.02
CA SER A 6 2.80 24.22 2.04
C SER A 6 1.28 24.08 1.81
N HIS A 7 0.86 23.85 0.56
CA HIS A 7 -0.53 23.59 0.15
C HIS A 7 -1.12 22.29 0.71
N HIS A 8 -0.30 21.32 1.16
CA HIS A 8 -0.76 20.04 1.72
C HIS A 8 -1.14 20.13 3.22
N SER A 9 -0.75 21.20 3.92
CA SER A 9 -1.05 21.39 5.35
C SER A 9 -2.48 21.89 5.58
N ARG A 10 -2.97 22.79 4.71
CA ARG A 10 -4.26 23.47 4.86
C ARG A 10 -5.44 22.53 4.60
N GLN A 11 -5.31 21.60 3.66
CA GLN A 11 -6.32 20.57 3.39
C GLN A 11 -6.44 19.54 4.54
N ARG A 12 -5.33 19.19 5.19
CA ARG A 12 -5.33 18.31 6.38
C ARG A 12 -5.96 18.95 7.61
N THR A 13 -5.80 20.26 7.79
CA THR A 13 -6.46 21.00 8.89
C THR A 13 -7.95 21.16 8.64
N PHE A 14 -8.35 21.43 7.40
CA PHE A 14 -9.76 21.56 7.03
C PHE A 14 -10.55 20.25 7.25
N LEU A 15 -10.01 19.10 6.83
CA LEU A 15 -10.64 17.79 7.09
C LEU A 15 -10.74 17.45 8.60
N ARG A 16 -9.79 17.91 9.41
CA ARG A 16 -9.76 17.66 10.87
C ARG A 16 -10.77 18.51 11.65
N ILE A 17 -11.21 19.64 11.12
CA ILE A 17 -12.16 20.55 11.76
C ILE A 17 -13.57 20.25 11.27
N LEU A 18 -13.72 19.98 9.97
CA LEU A 18 -15.01 19.74 9.34
C LEU A 18 -15.66 18.42 9.79
N GLY A 19 -14.87 17.36 9.96
CA GLY A 19 -15.36 16.06 10.42
C GLY A 19 -16.03 16.11 11.80
N PRO A 20 -15.33 16.60 12.85
CA PRO A 20 -15.90 16.77 14.17
C PRO A 20 -17.10 17.72 14.18
N LEU A 21 -17.08 18.81 13.41
CA LEU A 21 -18.23 19.73 13.32
C LEU A 21 -19.48 19.04 12.77
N ILE A 22 -19.36 18.31 11.67
CA ILE A 22 -20.50 17.58 11.07
C ILE A 22 -21.01 16.48 12.00
N LEU A 23 -20.09 15.75 12.64
CA LEU A 23 -20.45 14.72 13.62
C LEU A 23 -21.16 15.31 14.85
N LEU A 24 -20.69 16.45 15.37
CA LEU A 24 -21.30 17.12 16.54
C LEU A 24 -22.69 17.64 16.19
N VAL A 25 -22.88 18.19 14.99
CA VAL A 25 -24.19 18.61 14.48
C VAL A 25 -25.13 17.42 14.29
N GLY A 26 -24.65 16.31 13.71
CA GLY A 26 -25.43 15.08 13.53
C GLY A 26 -25.85 14.44 14.86
N ILE A 27 -24.94 14.40 15.84
CA ILE A 27 -25.24 13.92 17.20
C ILE A 27 -26.25 14.84 17.88
N ALA A 28 -26.10 16.17 17.79
CA ALA A 28 -27.05 17.11 18.38
C ALA A 28 -28.47 16.88 17.81
N PHE A 29 -28.60 16.71 16.50
CA PHE A 29 -29.88 16.38 15.86
C PHE A 29 -30.45 15.03 16.31
N THR A 30 -29.59 14.01 16.43
CA THR A 30 -29.98 12.67 16.89
C THR A 30 -30.45 12.71 18.35
N VAL A 31 -29.74 13.42 19.23
CA VAL A 31 -30.09 13.59 20.65
C VAL A 31 -31.40 14.36 20.78
N VAL A 32 -31.61 15.46 20.05
CA VAL A 32 -32.88 16.21 20.10
C VAL A 32 -34.05 15.36 19.64
N GLY A 33 -33.89 14.57 18.58
CA GLY A 33 -34.90 13.63 18.11
C GLY A 33 -35.18 12.51 19.12
N MET A 34 -34.13 11.97 19.75
CA MET A 34 -34.21 10.87 20.72
C MET A 34 -34.80 11.32 22.06
N VAL A 35 -34.43 12.52 22.56
CA VAL A 35 -35.05 13.15 23.74
C VAL A 35 -36.53 13.43 23.48
N SER A 36 -36.89 13.94 22.29
CA SER A 36 -38.30 14.17 21.93
C SER A 36 -39.09 12.86 21.83
N PHE A 37 -38.45 11.76 21.40
CA PHE A 37 -39.03 10.43 21.38
C PHE A 37 -39.20 9.87 22.79
N PHE A 38 -38.16 9.84 23.63
CA PHE A 38 -38.23 9.31 24.99
C PHE A 38 -39.08 10.16 25.94
N SER A 39 -39.13 11.48 25.76
CA SER A 39 -40.03 12.34 26.56
C SER A 39 -41.50 12.07 26.25
N LYS A 40 -41.81 11.64 25.03
CA LYS A 40 -43.17 11.25 24.60
C LYS A 40 -43.48 9.79 24.90
N VAL A 41 -42.50 8.90 24.79
CA VAL A 41 -42.61 7.46 25.12
C VAL A 41 -42.68 7.24 26.63
N GLY A 42 -42.05 8.10 27.44
CA GLY A 42 -42.20 8.11 28.90
C GLY A 42 -43.63 8.38 29.35
N ASP A 43 -44.36 9.24 28.64
CA ASP A 43 -45.80 9.47 28.87
C ASP A 43 -46.70 8.32 28.35
N ILE A 44 -46.26 7.61 27.30
CA ILE A 44 -46.95 6.44 26.72
C ILE A 44 -46.86 5.18 27.61
N GLY A 45 -45.99 5.17 28.64
CA GLY A 45 -45.95 4.11 29.64
C GLY A 45 -47.23 3.97 30.47
N SER A 46 -48.05 5.02 30.55
CA SER A 46 -49.31 4.99 31.32
C SER A 46 -50.55 4.58 30.54
N HIS A 47 -50.60 4.67 29.21
CA HIS A 47 -51.77 4.21 28.46
C HIS A 47 -51.43 3.75 27.02
N SER A 48 -51.51 2.43 26.85
CA SER A 48 -51.93 1.71 25.64
C SER A 48 -50.94 1.59 24.47
N LEU A 49 -50.64 0.33 24.17
CA LEU A 49 -49.85 -0.19 23.05
C LEU A 49 -50.62 -0.03 21.72
N GLY A 50 -49.97 0.48 20.67
CA GLY A 50 -50.51 0.35 19.31
C GLY A 50 -49.81 1.21 18.26
N PRO A 51 -49.32 0.63 17.15
CA PRO A 51 -48.41 1.29 16.21
C PRO A 51 -49.15 2.02 15.09
N GLY A 52 -48.55 3.11 14.63
CA GLY A 52 -48.75 3.58 13.26
C GLY A 52 -49.65 4.80 13.11
N PHE A 53 -49.02 5.86 12.61
CA PHE A 53 -49.54 6.77 11.60
C PHE A 53 -51.02 7.19 11.70
N GLY A 54 -51.19 8.45 12.10
CA GLY A 54 -52.19 9.30 11.48
C GLY A 54 -53.44 9.56 12.32
N HIS A 55 -53.58 10.84 12.63
CA HIS A 55 -54.80 11.54 13.00
C HIS A 55 -55.36 11.35 14.42
N SER A 56 -55.33 12.49 15.12
CA SER A 56 -56.26 12.88 16.17
C SER A 56 -56.04 12.25 17.55
N GLY A 57 -55.37 13.00 18.43
CA GLY A 57 -55.66 12.95 19.87
C GLY A 57 -54.57 12.41 20.81
N VAL A 58 -53.57 11.66 20.34
CA VAL A 58 -52.42 11.23 21.15
C VAL A 58 -51.15 11.43 20.32
N GLY A 59 -50.55 12.61 20.45
CA GLY A 59 -49.63 13.16 19.45
C GLY A 59 -48.30 12.42 19.35
N ALA A 60 -48.11 11.69 18.25
CA ALA A 60 -46.82 11.18 17.80
C ALA A 60 -45.75 12.30 17.86
N PRO A 61 -44.52 12.00 18.33
CA PRO A 61 -43.47 13.01 18.45
C PRO A 61 -43.17 13.65 17.08
N GLU A 62 -43.57 14.90 16.90
CA GLU A 62 -43.40 15.69 15.66
C GLU A 62 -41.93 15.75 15.17
N ARG A 63 -40.98 15.46 16.06
CA ARG A 63 -39.53 15.53 15.81
C ARG A 63 -38.88 14.17 15.58
N PHE A 64 -39.63 13.06 15.54
CA PHE A 64 -39.05 11.72 15.32
C PHE A 64 -38.38 11.58 13.95
N TRP A 65 -38.86 12.29 12.92
CA TRP A 65 -38.21 12.37 11.61
C TRP A 65 -36.74 12.86 11.69
N CYS A 66 -36.40 13.68 12.70
CA CYS A 66 -35.02 14.12 12.92
C CYS A 66 -34.08 12.98 13.29
N VAL A 67 -34.57 11.86 13.84
CA VAL A 67 -33.74 10.67 14.10
C VAL A 67 -33.44 9.93 12.80
N PHE A 68 -34.43 9.81 11.90
CA PHE A 68 -34.26 9.18 10.59
C PHE A 68 -33.27 9.93 9.68
N VAL A 69 -33.20 11.25 9.81
CA VAL A 69 -32.19 12.07 9.11
C VAL A 69 -30.89 12.16 9.92
N GLY A 70 -30.97 12.20 11.25
CA GLY A 70 -29.83 12.32 12.15
C GLY A 70 -28.92 11.09 12.15
N LEU A 71 -29.48 9.89 12.05
CA LEU A 71 -28.71 8.63 12.01
C LEU A 71 -27.80 8.55 10.76
N PRO A 72 -28.30 8.72 9.52
CA PRO A 72 -27.46 8.75 8.33
C PRO A 72 -26.42 9.87 8.37
N VAL A 73 -26.79 11.07 8.83
CA VAL A 73 -25.86 12.21 8.94
C VAL A 73 -24.75 11.92 9.97
N SER A 74 -25.10 11.32 11.10
CA SER A 74 -24.12 10.89 12.12
C SER A 74 -23.23 9.77 11.61
N PHE A 75 -23.77 8.83 10.84
CA PHE A 75 -22.99 7.77 10.21
C PHE A 75 -21.98 8.33 9.21
N VAL A 76 -22.40 9.25 8.34
CA VAL A 76 -21.52 9.96 7.40
C VAL A 76 -20.46 10.76 8.16
N GLY A 77 -20.84 11.44 9.25
CA GLY A 77 -19.90 12.13 10.14
C GLY A 77 -18.86 11.20 10.78
N LEU A 78 -19.27 10.00 11.22
CA LEU A 78 -18.38 8.98 11.78
C LEU A 78 -17.39 8.45 10.74
N VAL A 79 -17.87 8.15 9.53
CA VAL A 79 -17.01 7.69 8.44
C VAL A 79 -15.99 8.78 8.06
N LEU A 80 -16.43 10.02 7.92
CA LEU A 80 -15.54 11.17 7.67
C LEU A 80 -14.53 11.38 8.79
N CYS A 81 -14.92 11.24 10.06
CA CYS A 81 -14.00 11.29 11.20
C CYS A 81 -12.97 10.16 11.14
N ASN A 82 -13.40 8.92 10.89
CA ASN A 82 -12.47 7.79 10.72
C ASN A 82 -11.44 8.09 9.63
N PHE A 83 -11.86 8.52 8.45
CA PHE A 83 -10.93 8.89 7.37
C PHE A 83 -10.02 10.10 7.72
N ALA A 84 -10.54 11.10 8.43
CA ALA A 84 -9.77 12.28 8.83
C ALA A 84 -8.68 11.95 9.86
N PHE A 85 -8.90 10.97 10.74
CA PHE A 85 -7.97 10.56 11.78
C PHE A 85 -7.14 9.30 11.41
N MET A 86 -7.54 8.53 10.39
CA MET A 86 -6.83 7.35 9.89
C MET A 86 -5.36 7.65 9.56
N GLY A 87 -5.07 8.83 9.00
CA GLY A 87 -3.69 9.24 8.70
C GLY A 87 -2.82 9.51 9.92
N LYS A 88 -3.39 9.80 11.10
CA LYS A 88 -2.64 9.91 12.37
C LYS A 88 -2.41 8.53 12.97
N VAL A 89 -3.46 7.69 12.99
CA VAL A 89 -3.38 6.31 13.48
C VAL A 89 -2.35 5.53 12.65
N ALA A 90 -2.44 5.59 11.33
CA ALA A 90 -1.48 4.95 10.43
C ALA A 90 -0.04 5.40 10.71
N ARG A 91 0.21 6.70 10.98
CA ARG A 91 1.56 7.17 11.32
C ARG A 91 2.05 6.68 12.68
N TYR A 92 1.17 6.58 13.66
CA TYR A 92 1.50 6.04 14.98
C TYR A 92 1.80 4.54 14.88
N THR A 93 0.89 3.78 14.27
CA THR A 93 1.03 2.35 14.00
C THR A 93 2.25 2.06 13.14
N SER A 94 2.54 2.85 12.11
CA SER A 94 3.79 2.72 11.35
C SER A 94 5.02 3.06 12.21
N GLY A 95 4.95 3.99 13.16
CA GLY A 95 6.06 4.28 14.07
C GLY A 95 6.41 3.10 14.97
N GLU A 96 5.42 2.34 15.42
CA GLU A 96 5.60 1.15 16.25
C GLU A 96 5.90 -0.12 15.42
N LEU A 97 5.32 -0.26 14.23
CA LEU A 97 5.53 -1.42 13.34
C LEU A 97 6.77 -1.29 12.44
N ALA A 98 7.22 -0.07 12.13
CA ALA A 98 8.40 0.16 11.31
C ALA A 98 9.68 -0.54 11.83
N PRO A 99 10.03 -0.51 13.13
CA PRO A 99 11.20 -1.24 13.61
C PRO A 99 11.06 -2.75 13.37
N VAL A 100 9.90 -3.34 13.64
CA VAL A 100 9.65 -4.78 13.44
C VAL A 100 9.71 -5.17 11.97
N GLY A 101 9.12 -4.36 11.09
CA GLY A 101 9.18 -4.57 9.65
C GLY A 101 10.59 -4.45 9.10
N LYS A 102 11.37 -3.47 9.60
CA LYS A 102 12.77 -3.30 9.26
C LYS A 102 13.60 -4.51 9.71
N ASP A 103 13.40 -5.00 10.93
CA ASP A 103 14.15 -6.11 11.48
C ASP A 103 13.84 -7.42 10.72
N THR A 104 12.56 -7.65 10.42
CA THR A 104 12.14 -8.77 9.57
C THR A 104 12.75 -8.70 8.18
N PHE A 105 12.71 -7.52 7.55
CA PHE A 105 13.28 -7.33 6.23
C PHE A 105 14.80 -7.55 6.23
N ASN A 106 15.51 -6.97 7.21
CA ASN A 106 16.95 -7.14 7.34
C ASN A 106 17.34 -8.60 7.59
N TYR A 107 16.60 -9.32 8.43
CA TYR A 107 16.80 -10.74 8.67
C TYR A 107 16.62 -11.54 7.37
N LEU A 108 15.48 -11.37 6.68
CA LEU A 108 15.22 -12.05 5.41
C LEU A 108 16.26 -11.72 4.34
N ALA A 109 16.67 -10.44 4.25
CA ALA A 109 17.70 -10.01 3.31
C ALA A 109 19.05 -10.66 3.63
N HIS A 110 19.42 -10.75 4.91
CA HIS A 110 20.66 -11.39 5.34
C HIS A 110 20.66 -12.88 4.99
N GLU A 111 19.59 -13.60 5.31
CA GLU A 111 19.45 -15.03 5.01
C GLU A 111 19.39 -15.31 3.50
N THR A 112 18.84 -14.38 2.70
CA THR A 112 18.75 -14.53 1.24
C THR A 112 20.04 -14.13 0.51
N GLN A 113 20.95 -13.41 1.19
CA GLN A 113 22.16 -12.85 0.58
C GLN A 113 23.08 -13.95 0.05
N GLU A 114 23.26 -15.03 0.81
CA GLU A 114 24.12 -16.15 0.42
C GLU A 114 23.59 -16.84 -0.85
N GLY A 115 22.29 -17.17 -0.88
CA GLY A 115 21.69 -17.77 -2.08
C GLY A 115 21.77 -16.88 -3.32
N MET A 116 21.66 -15.55 -3.16
CA MET A 116 21.87 -14.61 -4.26
C MET A 116 23.32 -14.54 -4.71
N ALA A 117 24.28 -14.68 -3.78
CA ALA A 117 25.70 -14.76 -4.10
C ALA A 117 25.99 -16.01 -4.93
N ASP A 118 25.50 -17.18 -4.52
CA ASP A 118 25.66 -18.45 -5.24
C ASP A 118 25.10 -18.37 -6.67
N ILE A 119 23.90 -17.80 -6.83
CA ILE A 119 23.29 -17.59 -8.15
C ILE A 119 24.17 -16.67 -9.01
N SER A 120 24.69 -15.58 -8.43
CA SER A 120 25.55 -14.64 -9.16
C SER A 120 26.86 -15.28 -9.60
N GLU A 121 27.46 -16.11 -8.74
CA GLU A 121 28.69 -16.85 -9.02
C GLU A 121 28.46 -17.91 -10.10
N ALA A 122 27.33 -18.63 -10.04
CA ALA A 122 26.95 -19.60 -11.06
C ALA A 122 26.77 -18.93 -12.44
N ILE A 123 26.18 -17.73 -12.47
CA ILE A 123 26.03 -16.94 -13.71
C ILE A 123 27.39 -16.50 -14.25
N TYR A 124 28.26 -15.97 -13.39
CA TYR A 124 29.58 -15.50 -13.80
C TYR A 124 30.46 -16.64 -14.32
N THR A 125 30.48 -17.75 -13.58
CA THR A 125 31.23 -18.96 -13.94
C THR A 125 30.67 -19.58 -15.23
N GLY A 126 29.34 -19.63 -15.36
CA GLY A 126 28.66 -20.11 -16.56
C GLY A 126 28.98 -19.26 -17.80
N ARG A 127 28.97 -17.93 -17.66
CA ARG A 127 29.35 -17.01 -18.75
C ARG A 127 30.82 -17.16 -19.15
N SER A 128 31.72 -17.20 -18.16
CA SER A 128 33.16 -17.37 -18.39
C SER A 128 33.47 -18.69 -19.09
N ARG A 129 32.86 -19.80 -18.64
CA ARG A 129 33.01 -21.11 -19.29
C ARG A 129 32.50 -21.11 -20.73
N ARG A 130 31.38 -20.45 -21.02
CA ARG A 130 30.85 -20.33 -22.38
C ARG A 130 31.78 -19.54 -23.30
N GLN A 131 32.37 -18.46 -22.79
CA GLN A 131 33.32 -17.64 -23.54
C GLN A 131 34.59 -18.42 -23.88
N ILE A 132 35.16 -19.16 -22.92
CA ILE A 132 36.33 -20.03 -23.13
C ILE A 132 36.04 -21.10 -24.18
N GLY A 133 34.91 -21.81 -24.07
CA GLY A 133 34.54 -22.84 -25.05
C GLY A 133 34.38 -22.31 -26.48
N SER A 134 33.85 -21.08 -26.64
CA SER A 134 33.75 -20.43 -27.95
C SER A 134 35.13 -20.06 -28.53
N ILE A 135 36.10 -19.72 -27.68
CA ILE A 135 37.48 -19.41 -28.10
C ILE A 135 38.20 -20.69 -28.53
N GLU A 136 38.08 -21.77 -27.76
CA GLU A 136 38.66 -23.07 -28.11
C GLU A 136 38.13 -23.59 -29.46
N GLU A 137 36.83 -23.40 -29.73
CA GLU A 137 36.24 -23.78 -31.01
C GLU A 137 36.81 -22.96 -32.18
N ARG A 138 37.05 -21.65 -31.98
CA ARG A 138 37.70 -20.79 -32.97
C ARG A 138 39.14 -21.22 -33.23
N ILE A 139 39.91 -21.54 -32.19
CA ILE A 139 41.31 -22.00 -32.31
C ILE A 139 41.36 -23.34 -33.06
N ARG A 140 40.50 -24.31 -32.70
CA ARG A 140 40.42 -25.60 -33.39
C ARG A 140 40.08 -25.45 -34.87
N LYS A 141 39.20 -24.50 -35.21
CA LYS A 141 38.86 -24.19 -36.61
C LYS A 141 40.05 -23.62 -37.37
N LEU A 142 40.86 -22.78 -36.73
CA LEU A 142 42.11 -22.27 -37.32
C LEU A 142 43.13 -23.40 -37.53
N GLU A 143 43.27 -24.32 -36.57
CA GLU A 143 44.16 -25.49 -36.72
C GLU A 143 43.76 -26.35 -37.92
N ALA A 144 42.47 -26.64 -38.09
CA ALA A 144 41.97 -27.40 -39.24
C ALA A 144 42.21 -26.67 -40.58
N MET A 145 42.12 -25.33 -40.60
CA MET A 145 42.44 -24.52 -41.79
C MET A 145 43.94 -24.57 -42.12
N ARG A 146 44.81 -24.59 -41.10
CA ARG A 146 46.26 -24.75 -41.28
C ARG A 146 46.61 -26.13 -41.84
N GLU A 147 46.04 -27.19 -41.26
CA GLU A 147 46.29 -28.58 -41.69
C GLU A 147 45.85 -28.85 -43.14
N SER A 148 44.75 -28.22 -43.58
CA SER A 148 44.27 -28.30 -44.97
C SER A 148 45.06 -27.44 -45.97
N GLY A 149 46.09 -26.72 -45.50
CA GLY A 149 46.92 -25.84 -46.33
C GLY A 149 46.22 -24.57 -46.80
N LEU A 150 45.08 -24.21 -46.21
CA LEU A 150 44.30 -23.01 -46.56
C LEU A 150 44.92 -21.73 -45.99
N ILE A 151 45.74 -21.83 -44.95
CA ILE A 151 46.42 -20.69 -44.30
C ILE A 151 47.89 -21.02 -44.02
N ASN A 152 48.74 -20.00 -44.07
CA ASN A 152 50.17 -20.13 -43.79
C ASN A 152 50.44 -20.14 -42.28
N ALA A 153 51.62 -20.64 -41.86
CA ALA A 153 51.97 -20.77 -40.45
C ALA A 153 52.02 -19.41 -39.72
N ASP A 154 52.49 -18.36 -40.40
CA ASP A 154 52.58 -17.00 -39.85
C ASP A 154 51.18 -16.39 -39.63
N ASP A 155 50.28 -16.55 -40.60
CA ASP A 155 48.88 -16.08 -40.51
C ASP A 155 48.09 -16.81 -39.42
N PHE A 156 48.43 -18.07 -39.16
CA PHE A 156 47.82 -18.86 -38.09
C PHE A 156 48.18 -18.33 -36.70
N GLU A 157 49.48 -18.10 -36.43
CA GLU A 157 49.91 -17.58 -35.13
C GLU A 157 49.38 -16.15 -34.91
N GLU A 158 49.35 -15.30 -35.95
CA GLU A 158 48.80 -13.94 -35.82
C GLU A 158 47.30 -13.95 -35.47
N GLN A 159 46.51 -14.83 -36.09
CA GLN A 159 45.07 -14.94 -35.79
C GLN A 159 44.80 -15.56 -34.42
N LYS A 160 45.61 -16.53 -34.01
CA LYS A 160 45.53 -17.15 -32.69
C LYS A 160 45.86 -16.15 -31.58
N ASP A 161 46.93 -15.37 -31.72
CA ASP A 161 47.30 -14.31 -30.78
C ASP A 161 46.21 -13.23 -30.68
N ARG A 162 45.60 -12.88 -31.82
CA ARG A 162 44.48 -11.93 -31.85
C ARG A 162 43.27 -12.45 -31.06
N ILE A 163 42.94 -13.73 -31.17
CA ILE A 163 41.85 -14.36 -30.41
C ILE A 163 42.18 -14.45 -28.91
N LEU A 164 43.43 -14.75 -28.55
CA LEU A 164 43.86 -14.81 -27.15
C LEU A 164 43.91 -13.43 -26.48
N SER A 165 44.10 -12.35 -27.26
CA SER A 165 44.04 -10.96 -26.77
C SER A 165 42.62 -10.42 -26.51
N GLU A 166 41.57 -11.14 -26.91
CA GLU A 166 40.16 -10.80 -26.64
C GLU A 166 39.68 -11.24 -25.23
N ILE A 167 40.56 -11.86 -24.44
CA ILE A 167 40.34 -12.28 -23.04
C ILE A 167 40.75 -11.16 -22.09
#